data_AF-A0A2V5NBG7-F1
#
_entry.id   AF-A0A2V5NBG7-F1
#
_cell.length_a   1.000
_cell.length_b   1.000
_cell.length_c   1.000
_cell.angle_alpha   90.00
_cell.angle_beta   90.00
_cell.angle_gamma   90.00
#
_symmetry.space_group_name_H-M   'P 1'
#
loop_
_entity.id
_entity.type
_entity.pdbx_description
1 polymer ?
#
loop_
_entity_poly.entity_id
_entity_poly.type
_entity_poly.pdbx_seq_one_letter_code
_entity_poly.pdbx_strand_id
1 'polypeptide(L)'
;MITLICPECRRENEAERIYCHDCGARLDRTALAKIAPKGEDVKDTQRRLRTMLNPQRAKMRLLFFKVSKLILGALAMAAVVQMILPPDVPPRPKTGEFPPQINLDLENAAISHGAAPLQYTEAQANAYLGSALKSKQAALSKLMQFERAIVTFDENVCRITAERSLFGYSFFTTTAARVTLENGTLISSNNGGSIGRLPIHPLLMKYADPLFGDLWTALDRERKAIAKMNAIEFHPQAVVFTPKP
;
A
#
# COMPACT_ATOMS: atom_id res chain seq x y z
N MET A 1 6.18 60.94 14.01
CA MET A 1 5.84 62.03 13.08
C MET A 1 7.14 62.66 12.62
N ILE A 2 7.33 62.90 11.32
CA ILE A 2 8.55 63.53 10.82
C ILE A 2 8.41 65.05 11.05
N THR A 3 9.42 65.68 11.67
CA THR A 3 9.45 67.13 11.93
C THR A 3 10.56 67.79 11.11
N LEU A 4 10.32 69.00 10.61
CA LEU A 4 11.28 69.83 9.88
C LEU A 4 11.80 70.93 10.79
N ILE A 5 13.11 71.02 10.97
CA ILE A 5 13.75 72.05 11.78
C ILE A 5 14.03 73.26 10.91
N CYS A 6 13.58 74.44 11.34
CA CYS A 6 13.85 75.68 10.61
C CYS A 6 15.34 76.06 10.69
N PRO A 7 16.01 76.39 9.57
CA PRO A 7 17.42 76.77 9.60
C PRO A 7 17.69 78.10 10.34
N GLU A 8 16.73 79.02 10.30
CA GLU A 8 16.88 80.38 10.85
C GLU A 8 16.60 80.42 12.36
N CYS A 9 15.41 79.97 12.79
CA CYS A 9 15.01 80.06 14.20
C CYS A 9 15.10 78.72 14.97
N ARG A 10 15.54 77.64 14.32
CA ARG A 10 15.69 76.27 14.87
C ARG A 10 14.44 75.66 15.49
N ARG A 11 13.26 76.25 15.27
CA ARG A 11 12.00 75.68 15.72
C ARG A 11 11.59 74.46 14.89
N GLU A 12 11.01 73.48 15.54
CA GLU A 12 10.42 72.30 14.92
C GLU A 12 9.06 72.63 14.29
N ASN A 13 8.86 72.21 13.05
CA ASN A 13 7.63 72.40 12.30
C ASN A 13 7.13 71.05 11.76
N GLU A 14 5.84 70.94 11.51
CA GLU A 14 5.23 69.75 10.91
C GLU A 14 5.76 69.53 9.47
N ALA A 15 5.98 68.27 9.07
CA ALA A 15 6.53 67.92 7.76
C ALA A 15 5.72 68.45 6.56
N GLU A 16 4.42 68.70 6.73
CA GLU A 16 3.54 69.20 5.67
C GLU A 16 3.57 70.72 5.50
N ARG A 17 4.34 71.47 6.30
CA ARG A 17 4.45 72.94 6.20
C ARG A 17 5.57 73.39 5.26
N ILE A 18 5.31 74.46 4.51
CA ILE A 18 6.26 75.05 3.53
C ILE A 18 7.07 76.18 4.18
N TYR A 19 6.46 76.91 5.10
CA TYR A 19 7.06 78.03 5.81
C TYR A 19 7.06 77.76 7.32
N CYS A 20 8.06 78.29 8.01
CA CYS A 20 8.16 78.22 9.45
C CYS A 20 7.02 79.00 10.10
N HIS A 21 6.40 78.42 11.12
CA HIS A 21 5.29 79.02 11.83
C HIS A 21 5.65 80.35 12.52
N ASP A 22 6.91 80.54 12.93
CA ASP A 22 7.30 81.64 13.82
C ASP A 22 8.05 82.76 13.09
N CYS A 23 9.05 82.42 12.27
CA CYS A 23 9.87 83.39 11.57
C CYS A 23 9.49 83.58 10.09
N GLY A 24 8.55 82.78 9.56
CA GLY A 24 8.11 82.84 8.16
C GLY A 24 9.13 82.32 7.13
N ALA A 25 10.33 81.90 7.53
CA ALA A 25 11.35 81.39 6.61
C ALA A 25 10.90 80.09 5.91
N ARG A 26 11.30 79.90 4.65
CA ARG A 26 10.96 78.71 3.85
C ARG A 26 11.73 77.48 4.35
N LEU A 27 11.03 76.39 4.63
CA LEU A 27 11.61 75.14 5.13
C LEU A 27 12.12 74.27 3.98
N ASP A 28 13.28 73.64 4.16
CA ASP A 28 13.88 72.73 3.18
C ASP A 28 13.24 71.34 3.25
N ARG A 29 12.56 70.95 2.17
CA ARG A 29 11.81 69.70 2.04
C ARG A 29 12.57 68.60 1.33
N THR A 30 13.81 68.85 0.91
CA THR A 30 14.63 67.86 0.21
C THR A 30 14.91 66.62 1.07
N ALA A 31 14.87 66.73 2.39
CA ALA A 31 14.98 65.61 3.32
C ALA A 31 13.75 64.66 3.28
N LEU A 32 12.54 65.18 3.03
CA LEU A 32 11.31 64.37 2.95
C LEU A 32 11.24 63.58 1.64
N ALA A 33 11.74 64.15 0.53
CA ALA A 33 11.80 63.47 -0.76
C ALA A 33 12.74 62.24 -0.75
N LYS A 34 13.73 62.21 0.15
CA LYS A 34 14.63 61.05 0.33
C LYS A 34 14.00 59.90 1.13
N ILE A 35 12.95 60.16 1.90
CA ILE A 35 12.29 59.19 2.80
C ILE A 35 11.00 58.63 2.16
N ALA A 36 10.50 59.24 1.08
CA ALA A 36 9.38 58.70 0.33
C ALA A 36 9.73 57.29 -0.19
N PRO A 37 8.92 56.24 0.10
CA PRO A 37 9.17 54.92 -0.42
C PRO A 37 9.14 54.99 -1.94
N LYS A 38 10.21 54.54 -2.61
CA LYS A 38 10.22 54.36 -4.06
C LYS A 38 9.02 53.49 -4.42
N GLY A 39 8.01 54.08 -5.06
CA GLY A 39 6.83 53.36 -5.51
C GLY A 39 7.26 52.14 -6.32
N GLU A 40 6.66 50.98 -6.02
CA GLU A 40 6.92 49.72 -6.71
C GLU A 40 6.81 49.96 -8.23
N ASP A 41 7.84 49.59 -9.00
CA ASP A 41 7.93 49.92 -10.42
C ASP A 41 6.69 49.36 -11.15
N VAL A 42 5.93 50.25 -11.80
CA VAL A 42 4.67 49.92 -12.49
C VAL A 42 4.89 48.82 -13.54
N LYS A 43 6.12 48.71 -14.07
CA LYS A 43 6.50 47.65 -15.02
C LYS A 43 6.63 46.28 -14.36
N ASP A 44 7.08 46.22 -13.11
CA ASP A 44 7.23 44.96 -12.38
C ASP A 44 5.87 44.43 -11.88
N THR A 45 4.99 45.33 -11.43
CA THR A 45 3.60 44.98 -11.13
C THR A 45 2.85 44.52 -12.39
N GLN A 46 3.02 45.19 -13.53
CA GLN A 46 2.41 44.77 -14.80
C GLN A 46 2.97 43.42 -15.31
N ARG A 47 4.27 43.15 -15.16
CA ARG A 47 4.87 41.85 -15.50
C ARG A 47 4.32 40.72 -14.62
N ARG A 48 4.21 40.93 -13.31
CA ARG A 48 3.62 39.97 -12.37
C ARG A 48 2.16 39.68 -12.72
N LEU A 49 1.36 40.70 -12.99
CA LEU A 49 -0.04 40.54 -13.41
C LEU A 49 -0.15 39.78 -14.74
N ARG A 50 0.72 40.06 -15.72
CA ARG A 50 0.72 39.34 -17.01
C ARG A 50 1.11 37.87 -16.85
N THR A 51 1.99 37.54 -15.90
CA THR A 51 2.31 36.14 -15.57
C THR A 51 1.20 35.40 -14.83
N MET A 52 0.42 36.09 -13.99
CA MET A 52 -0.73 35.50 -13.28
C MET A 52 -1.95 35.35 -14.20
N LEU A 53 -2.18 36.31 -15.10
CA LEU A 53 -3.32 36.37 -16.01
C LEU A 53 -3.08 35.62 -17.33
N ASN A 54 -1.97 34.87 -17.49
CA ASN A 54 -1.65 34.26 -18.78
C ASN A 54 -2.62 33.09 -19.08
N PRO A 55 -3.59 33.26 -20.00
CA PRO A 55 -4.70 32.33 -20.16
C PRO A 55 -4.24 30.98 -20.75
N GLN A 56 -3.12 30.97 -21.47
CA GLN A 56 -2.52 29.73 -21.99
C GLN A 56 -1.99 28.83 -20.88
N ARG A 57 -1.32 29.38 -19.85
CA ARG A 57 -0.83 28.57 -18.70
C ARG A 57 -1.99 28.02 -17.87
N ALA A 58 -3.05 28.82 -17.67
CA ALA A 58 -4.26 28.37 -16.99
C ALA A 58 -4.96 27.23 -17.75
N LYS A 59 -5.11 27.35 -19.08
CA LYS A 59 -5.65 26.30 -19.94
C LYS A 59 -4.79 25.03 -19.91
N MET A 60 -3.46 25.16 -19.99
CA MET A 60 -2.55 24.01 -19.89
C MET A 60 -2.62 23.31 -18.53
N ARG A 61 -2.70 24.05 -17.42
CA ARG A 61 -2.85 23.47 -16.08
C ARG A 61 -4.20 22.75 -15.94
N LEU A 62 -5.28 23.33 -16.46
CA LEU A 62 -6.60 22.69 -16.52
C LEU A 62 -6.57 21.40 -17.36
N LEU A 63 -5.93 21.43 -18.53
CA LEU A 63 -5.76 20.27 -19.39
C LEU A 63 -4.93 19.19 -18.69
N PHE A 64 -3.83 19.55 -18.04
CA PHE A 64 -3.01 18.62 -17.26
C PHE A 64 -3.83 17.93 -16.17
N PHE A 65 -4.62 18.69 -15.39
CA PHE A 65 -5.48 18.08 -14.37
C PHE A 65 -6.62 17.24 -14.96
N LYS A 66 -7.22 17.63 -16.09
CA LYS A 66 -8.25 16.82 -16.77
C LYS A 66 -7.67 15.50 -17.28
N VAL A 67 -6.54 15.56 -17.97
CA VAL A 67 -5.84 14.38 -18.51
C VAL A 67 -5.35 13.49 -17.37
N SER A 68 -4.76 14.07 -16.32
CA SER A 68 -4.33 13.32 -15.13
C SER A 68 -5.49 12.60 -14.46
N LYS A 69 -6.65 13.25 -14.29
CA LYS A 69 -7.85 12.61 -13.74
C LYS A 69 -8.38 11.49 -14.64
N LEU A 70 -8.37 11.67 -15.96
CA LEU A 70 -8.76 10.63 -16.91
C LEU A 70 -7.82 9.43 -16.83
N ILE A 71 -6.51 9.66 -16.80
CA ILE A 71 -5.50 8.59 -16.68
C ILE A 71 -5.65 7.87 -15.34
N LEU A 72 -5.78 8.61 -14.23
CA LEU A 72 -6.01 8.01 -12.92
C LEU A 72 -7.30 7.20 -12.86
N GLY A 73 -8.38 7.70 -13.48
CA GLY A 73 -9.64 6.98 -13.60
C GLY A 73 -9.51 5.70 -14.41
N ALA A 74 -8.80 5.74 -15.53
CA ALA A 74 -8.53 4.57 -16.37
C ALA A 74 -7.67 3.53 -15.62
N LEU A 75 -6.63 3.96 -14.90
CA LEU A 75 -5.79 3.08 -14.08
C LEU A 75 -6.58 2.44 -12.94
N ALA A 76 -7.43 3.22 -12.25
CA ALA A 76 -8.28 2.71 -11.19
C ALA A 76 -9.27 1.66 -11.73
N MET A 77 -9.88 1.94 -12.89
CA MET A 77 -10.79 0.99 -13.54
C MET A 77 -10.07 -0.29 -13.98
N ALA A 78 -8.87 -0.17 -14.56
CA ALA A 78 -8.04 -1.33 -14.91
C ALA A 78 -7.67 -2.16 -13.67
N ALA A 79 -7.35 -1.52 -12.55
CA ALA A 79 -7.07 -2.21 -11.29
C ALA A 79 -8.29 -3.00 -10.79
N VAL A 80 -9.49 -2.41 -10.83
CA VAL A 80 -10.74 -3.10 -10.47
C VAL A 80 -10.99 -4.31 -11.37
N VAL A 81 -10.79 -4.16 -12.69
CA VAL A 81 -10.94 -5.29 -13.63
C VAL A 81 -9.96 -6.42 -13.32
N GLN A 82 -8.69 -6.09 -13.04
CA GLN A 82 -7.68 -7.09 -12.67
C GLN A 82 -7.99 -7.77 -11.32
N MET A 83 -8.61 -7.08 -10.37
CA MET A 83 -9.04 -7.66 -9.10
C MET A 83 -10.19 -8.67 -9.25
N ILE A 84 -11.10 -8.44 -10.20
CA ILE A 84 -12.26 -9.32 -10.44
C ILE A 84 -11.89 -10.52 -11.31
N LEU A 85 -10.92 -10.37 -12.23
CA LEU A 85 -10.52 -11.47 -13.09
C LEU A 85 -9.91 -12.62 -12.26
N PRO A 86 -10.33 -13.88 -12.52
CA PRO A 86 -9.75 -15.02 -11.83
C PRO A 86 -8.25 -15.17 -12.20
N PRO A 87 -7.38 -15.41 -11.21
CA PRO A 87 -6.00 -15.81 -11.46
C PRO A 87 -5.95 -17.25 -12.00
N ASP A 88 -4.80 -17.64 -12.52
CA ASP A 88 -4.59 -19.01 -13.00
C ASP A 88 -4.50 -19.96 -11.80
N VAL A 89 -5.65 -20.54 -11.44
CA VAL A 89 -5.78 -21.50 -10.35
C VAL A 89 -6.17 -22.88 -10.88
N PRO A 90 -5.67 -23.97 -10.26
CA PRO A 90 -6.04 -25.31 -10.67
C PRO A 90 -7.56 -25.56 -10.60
N PRO A 91 -8.10 -26.35 -11.53
CA PRO A 91 -9.52 -26.68 -11.56
C PRO A 91 -9.92 -27.41 -10.27
N ARG A 92 -11.19 -27.28 -9.87
CA ARG A 92 -11.71 -27.93 -8.66
C ARG A 92 -11.54 -29.45 -8.83
N PRO A 93 -10.85 -30.14 -7.90
CA PRO A 93 -10.69 -31.58 -8.00
C PRO A 93 -12.06 -32.26 -8.01
N LYS A 94 -12.23 -33.26 -8.88
CA LYS A 94 -13.48 -34.03 -8.97
C LYS A 94 -13.63 -34.82 -7.67
N THR A 95 -14.78 -34.68 -7.02
CA THR A 95 -15.16 -35.40 -5.81
C THR A 95 -14.98 -36.90 -6.01
N GLY A 96 -14.04 -37.53 -5.31
CA GLY A 96 -13.83 -38.99 -5.39
C GLY A 96 -12.54 -39.52 -4.77
N GLU A 97 -11.48 -38.71 -4.68
CA GLU A 97 -10.24 -39.14 -4.00
C GLU A 97 -10.34 -38.88 -2.49
N PHE A 98 -10.02 -39.90 -1.70
CA PHE A 98 -9.92 -39.76 -0.24
C PHE A 98 -8.79 -38.78 0.08
N PRO A 99 -9.06 -37.71 0.86
CA PRO A 99 -8.03 -36.75 1.19
C PRO A 99 -6.95 -37.43 2.05
N PRO A 100 -5.66 -37.18 1.76
CA PRO A 100 -4.57 -37.72 2.58
C PRO A 100 -4.66 -37.17 4.01
N GLN A 101 -4.25 -37.97 4.99
CA GLN A 101 -4.28 -37.60 6.42
C GLN A 101 -3.03 -36.81 6.83
N ILE A 102 -2.70 -35.76 6.08
CA ILE A 102 -1.44 -34.98 6.20
C ILE A 102 -1.16 -34.57 7.66
N ASN A 103 -2.19 -34.14 8.40
CA ASN A 103 -2.01 -33.70 9.78
C ASN A 103 -1.61 -34.83 10.74
N LEU A 104 -2.19 -36.03 10.57
CA LEU A 104 -1.83 -37.19 11.37
C LEU A 104 -0.38 -37.62 11.06
N ASP A 105 -0.02 -37.62 9.78
CA ASP A 105 1.32 -37.97 9.31
C ASP A 105 2.37 -36.97 9.84
N LEU A 106 2.07 -35.66 9.82
CA LEU A 106 2.91 -34.63 10.41
C LEU A 106 3.05 -34.77 11.93
N GLU A 107 1.95 -35.05 12.65
CA GLU A 107 1.99 -35.26 14.10
C GLU A 107 2.82 -36.52 14.44
N ASN A 108 2.63 -37.62 13.70
CA ASN A 108 3.38 -38.87 13.87
C ASN A 108 4.87 -38.70 13.58
N ALA A 109 5.21 -37.99 12.49
CA ALA A 109 6.59 -37.73 12.12
C ALA A 109 7.28 -36.77 13.11
N ALA A 110 6.55 -35.82 13.70
CA ALA A 110 7.07 -34.95 14.74
C ALA A 110 7.38 -35.69 16.06
N ILE A 111 6.69 -36.81 16.33
CA ILE A 111 6.89 -37.63 17.53
C ILE A 111 7.96 -38.71 17.28
N SER A 112 8.03 -39.23 16.06
CA SER A 112 8.92 -40.33 15.69
C SER A 112 10.30 -39.78 15.29
N HIS A 113 11.21 -39.72 16.27
CA HIS A 113 12.62 -39.40 16.04
C HIS A 113 13.21 -40.35 14.98
N GLY A 114 13.56 -39.81 13.80
CA GLY A 114 14.07 -40.58 12.66
C GLY A 114 13.06 -40.96 11.57
N ALA A 115 11.86 -40.37 11.55
CA ALA A 115 10.91 -40.57 10.46
C ALA A 115 11.47 -40.07 9.10
N ALA A 116 11.19 -40.83 8.03
CA ALA A 116 11.56 -40.45 6.67
C ALA A 116 10.89 -39.11 6.28
N PRO A 117 11.51 -38.33 5.36
CA PRO A 117 10.89 -37.11 4.84
C PRO A 117 9.51 -37.40 4.25
N LEU A 118 8.52 -36.58 4.61
CA LEU A 118 7.16 -36.69 4.09
C LEU A 118 7.06 -35.84 2.83
N GLN A 119 6.63 -36.45 1.72
CA GLN A 119 6.44 -35.77 0.44
C GLN A 119 4.95 -35.73 0.08
N TYR A 120 4.45 -34.55 -0.28
CA TYR A 120 3.09 -34.36 -0.76
C TYR A 120 3.07 -33.60 -2.07
N THR A 121 2.19 -34.01 -2.97
CA THR A 121 1.89 -33.28 -4.19
C THR A 121 0.95 -32.11 -3.94
N GLU A 122 0.94 -31.13 -4.83
CA GLU A 122 0.00 -30.00 -4.80
C GLU A 122 -1.47 -30.47 -4.78
N ALA A 123 -1.80 -31.50 -5.57
CA ALA A 123 -3.14 -32.09 -5.62
C ALA A 123 -3.55 -32.68 -4.26
N GLN A 124 -2.64 -33.41 -3.60
CA GLN A 124 -2.86 -33.98 -2.27
C GLN A 124 -3.05 -32.90 -1.20
N ALA A 125 -2.22 -31.86 -1.21
CA ALA A 125 -2.36 -30.73 -0.30
C ALA A 125 -3.70 -29.99 -0.49
N ASN A 126 -4.11 -29.77 -1.74
CA ASN A 126 -5.39 -29.14 -2.08
C ASN A 126 -6.61 -29.99 -1.69
N ALA A 127 -6.54 -31.31 -1.89
CA ALA A 127 -7.59 -32.24 -1.45
C ALA A 127 -7.74 -32.22 0.08
N TYR A 128 -6.62 -32.22 0.81
CA TYR A 128 -6.60 -32.09 2.27
C TYR A 128 -7.23 -30.77 2.72
N LEU A 129 -6.81 -29.63 2.17
CA LEU A 129 -7.37 -28.31 2.53
C LEU A 129 -8.87 -28.21 2.25
N GLY A 130 -9.33 -28.76 1.11
CA GLY A 130 -10.75 -28.83 0.80
C GLY A 130 -11.56 -29.55 1.87
N SER A 131 -11.02 -30.63 2.45
CA SER A 131 -11.66 -31.37 3.54
C SER A 131 -11.53 -30.66 4.90
N ALA A 132 -10.36 -30.11 5.21
CA ALA A 132 -10.04 -29.50 6.50
C ALA A 132 -10.80 -28.17 6.72
N LEU A 133 -11.01 -27.40 5.65
CA LEU A 133 -11.69 -26.11 5.71
C LEU A 133 -13.21 -26.24 5.57
N LYS A 134 -13.73 -27.36 5.04
CA LYS A 134 -15.18 -27.61 4.93
C LYS A 134 -15.89 -27.56 6.29
N SER A 135 -15.28 -28.14 7.33
CA SER A 135 -15.81 -28.08 8.70
C SER A 135 -15.74 -26.67 9.31
N LYS A 136 -14.88 -25.80 8.79
CA LYS A 136 -14.63 -24.42 9.26
C LYS A 136 -15.29 -23.36 8.38
N GLN A 137 -16.07 -23.77 7.38
CA GLN A 137 -16.64 -22.87 6.36
C GLN A 137 -17.51 -21.76 6.94
N ALA A 138 -18.31 -22.04 7.97
CA ALA A 138 -19.15 -21.04 8.63
C ALA A 138 -18.31 -19.92 9.30
N ALA A 139 -17.18 -20.27 9.91
CA ALA A 139 -16.29 -19.30 10.54
C ALA A 139 -15.52 -18.45 9.52
N LEU A 140 -15.22 -19.02 8.35
CA LEU A 140 -14.54 -18.37 7.23
C LEU A 140 -15.47 -17.47 6.39
N SER A 141 -16.79 -17.64 6.54
CA SER A 141 -17.79 -16.95 5.72
C SER A 141 -18.37 -15.68 6.36
N LYS A 142 -17.68 -15.08 7.36
CA LYS A 142 -18.21 -13.95 8.15
C LYS A 142 -18.35 -12.65 7.34
N LEU A 143 -17.41 -12.37 6.46
CA LEU A 143 -17.38 -11.13 5.65
C LEU A 143 -17.78 -11.38 4.20
N MET A 144 -17.32 -12.51 3.64
CA MET A 144 -17.60 -12.96 2.28
C MET A 144 -17.72 -14.48 2.33
N GLN A 145 -18.56 -15.09 1.48
CA GLN A 145 -18.75 -16.54 1.49
C GLN A 145 -17.46 -17.24 1.08
N PHE A 146 -16.99 -18.18 1.88
CA PHE A 146 -15.78 -18.92 1.58
C PHE A 146 -16.09 -20.12 0.67
N GLU A 147 -15.44 -20.19 -0.49
CA GLU A 147 -15.63 -21.25 -1.48
C GLU A 147 -14.57 -22.36 -1.34
N ARG A 148 -13.29 -21.97 -1.38
CA ARG A 148 -12.15 -22.90 -1.22
C ARG A 148 -10.85 -22.15 -0.93
N ALA A 149 -9.87 -22.88 -0.40
CA ALA A 149 -8.47 -22.46 -0.43
C ALA A 149 -7.68 -23.42 -1.32
N ILE A 150 -6.68 -22.88 -1.99
CA ILE A 150 -5.82 -23.57 -2.94
C ILE A 150 -4.40 -23.19 -2.59
N VAL A 151 -3.51 -24.15 -2.64
CA VAL A 151 -2.08 -23.95 -2.54
C VAL A 151 -1.44 -24.29 -3.87
N THR A 152 -0.50 -23.46 -4.28
CA THR A 152 0.39 -23.70 -5.41
C THR A 152 1.84 -23.65 -4.95
N PHE A 153 2.63 -24.60 -5.42
CA PHE A 153 4.04 -24.74 -5.02
C PHE A 153 4.95 -24.36 -6.18
N ASP A 154 5.72 -23.29 -5.97
CA ASP A 154 6.83 -22.87 -6.80
C ASP A 154 8.15 -23.18 -6.08
N GLU A 155 9.28 -23.11 -6.80
CA GLU A 155 10.61 -23.28 -6.20
C GLU A 155 10.82 -22.32 -5.01
N ASN A 156 10.97 -22.87 -3.81
CA ASN A 156 11.12 -22.15 -2.54
C ASN A 156 9.98 -21.19 -2.16
N VAL A 157 8.81 -21.27 -2.82
CA VAL A 157 7.68 -20.37 -2.55
C VAL A 157 6.37 -21.16 -2.48
N CYS A 158 5.65 -20.97 -1.38
CA CYS A 158 4.29 -21.47 -1.21
C CYS A 158 3.31 -20.32 -1.41
N ARG A 159 2.39 -20.48 -2.36
CA ARG A 159 1.31 -19.53 -2.64
C ARG A 159 0.00 -20.11 -2.14
N ILE A 160 -0.70 -19.37 -1.29
CA ILE A 160 -2.02 -19.75 -0.79
C ILE A 160 -3.04 -18.77 -1.37
N THR A 161 -3.98 -19.30 -2.16
CA THR A 161 -5.08 -18.57 -2.79
C THR A 161 -6.39 -18.93 -2.12
N ALA A 162 -7.07 -17.96 -1.54
CA ALA A 162 -8.44 -18.11 -1.04
C ALA A 162 -9.42 -17.60 -2.10
N GLU A 163 -10.40 -18.43 -2.45
CA GLU A 163 -11.55 -18.07 -3.27
C GLU A 163 -12.73 -17.76 -2.35
N ARG A 164 -13.29 -16.57 -2.50
CA ARG A 164 -14.45 -16.10 -1.76
C ARG A 164 -15.48 -15.52 -2.71
N SER A 165 -16.75 -15.67 -2.39
CA SER A 165 -17.85 -15.11 -3.18
C SER A 165 -18.57 -14.00 -2.42
N LEU A 166 -18.89 -12.92 -3.13
CA LEU A 166 -19.68 -11.80 -2.63
C LEU A 166 -20.66 -11.35 -3.73
N PHE A 167 -21.96 -11.38 -3.43
CA PHE A 167 -23.04 -11.06 -4.39
C PHE A 167 -22.96 -11.82 -5.73
N GLY A 168 -22.50 -13.08 -5.71
CA GLY A 168 -22.35 -13.91 -6.91
C GLY A 168 -21.06 -13.69 -7.70
N TYR A 169 -20.17 -12.81 -7.25
CA TYR A 169 -18.84 -12.61 -7.84
C TYR A 169 -17.77 -13.32 -7.03
N SER A 170 -16.88 -14.07 -7.70
CA SER A 170 -15.72 -14.70 -7.07
C SER A 170 -14.55 -13.72 -6.97
N PHE A 171 -13.99 -13.60 -5.78
CA PHE A 171 -12.80 -12.87 -5.43
C PHE A 171 -11.71 -13.84 -5.02
N PHE A 172 -10.54 -13.67 -5.60
CA PHE A 172 -9.37 -14.49 -5.31
C PHE A 172 -8.36 -13.64 -4.57
N THR A 173 -7.93 -14.07 -3.39
CA THR A 173 -6.86 -13.39 -2.65
C THR A 173 -5.71 -14.36 -2.45
N THR A 174 -4.53 -14.00 -2.93
CA THR A 174 -3.33 -14.83 -2.88
C THR A 174 -2.30 -14.22 -1.95
N THR A 175 -1.68 -15.05 -1.12
CA THR A 175 -0.50 -14.69 -0.33
C THR A 175 0.64 -15.62 -0.70
N ALA A 176 1.85 -15.09 -0.88
CA ALA A 176 3.05 -15.84 -1.20
C ALA A 176 4.01 -15.78 -0.02
N ALA A 177 4.43 -16.93 0.48
CA ALA A 177 5.36 -17.04 1.59
C ALA A 177 6.56 -17.89 1.18
N ARG A 178 7.75 -17.46 1.61
CA ARG A 178 8.98 -18.25 1.55
C ARG A 178 9.35 -18.67 2.96
N VAL A 179 9.57 -19.96 3.16
CA VAL A 179 10.02 -20.49 4.45
C VAL A 179 11.53 -20.71 4.38
N THR A 180 12.25 -20.14 5.34
CA THR A 180 13.69 -20.35 5.51
C THR A 180 13.96 -20.91 6.90
N LEU A 181 15.02 -21.71 7.02
CA LEU A 181 15.50 -22.18 8.31
C LEU A 181 16.56 -21.21 8.82
N GLU A 182 16.23 -20.47 9.87
CA GLU A 182 17.18 -19.58 10.56
C GLU A 182 17.31 -20.05 12.02
N ASN A 183 18.53 -20.33 12.47
CA ASN A 183 18.85 -20.73 13.85
C ASN A 183 18.05 -21.95 14.37
N GLY A 184 17.73 -22.92 13.50
CA GLY A 184 16.94 -24.10 13.90
C GLY A 184 15.44 -23.81 14.07
N THR A 185 14.98 -22.62 13.69
CA THR A 185 13.57 -22.22 13.66
C THR A 185 13.12 -21.89 12.24
N LEU A 186 11.94 -22.37 11.86
CA LEU A 186 11.33 -22.05 10.58
C LEU A 186 10.79 -20.62 10.61
N ILE A 187 11.36 -19.74 9.80
CA ILE A 187 10.92 -18.37 9.62
C ILE A 187 10.17 -18.27 8.29
N SER A 188 8.96 -17.72 8.34
CA SER A 188 8.17 -17.40 7.15
C SER A 188 8.37 -15.94 6.78
N SER A 189 8.88 -15.70 5.58
CA SER A 189 9.02 -14.37 5.00
C SER A 189 7.90 -14.13 3.97
N ASN A 190 7.24 -12.97 4.07
CA ASN A 190 6.18 -12.59 3.13
C ASN A 190 6.81 -12.13 1.80
N ASN A 191 6.48 -12.84 0.72
CA ASN A 191 6.99 -12.60 -0.63
C ASN A 191 5.96 -11.89 -1.53
N GLY A 192 4.96 -11.23 -0.93
CA GLY A 192 3.90 -10.51 -1.64
C GLY A 192 2.61 -11.31 -1.76
N GLY A 193 1.72 -10.84 -2.62
CA GLY A 193 0.44 -11.49 -2.84
C GLY A 193 -0.27 -10.95 -4.08
N SER A 194 -1.54 -11.30 -4.25
CA SER A 194 -2.38 -10.71 -5.28
C SER A 194 -3.84 -10.65 -4.84
N ILE A 195 -4.61 -9.74 -5.42
CA ILE A 195 -6.08 -9.79 -5.43
C ILE A 195 -6.48 -9.97 -6.89
N GLY A 196 -7.13 -11.08 -7.20
CA GLY A 196 -7.30 -11.55 -8.56
C GLY A 196 -5.95 -11.67 -9.25
N ARG A 197 -5.82 -10.95 -10.36
CA ARG A 197 -4.59 -10.80 -11.15
C ARG A 197 -3.75 -9.58 -10.77
N LEU A 198 -4.21 -8.73 -9.85
CA LEU A 198 -3.46 -7.56 -9.42
C LEU A 198 -2.39 -7.94 -8.39
N PRO A 199 -1.09 -7.81 -8.70
CA PRO A 199 -0.03 -8.11 -7.74
C PRO A 199 0.03 -7.05 -6.64
N ILE A 200 0.18 -7.51 -5.40
CA ILE A 200 0.40 -6.69 -4.21
C ILE A 200 1.86 -6.86 -3.79
N HIS A 201 2.56 -5.72 -3.73
CA HIS A 201 3.96 -5.68 -3.30
C HIS A 201 4.10 -6.09 -1.81
N PRO A 202 5.17 -6.79 -1.40
CA PRO A 202 5.38 -7.25 -0.02
C PRO A 202 5.21 -6.17 1.06
N LEU A 203 5.64 -4.93 0.78
CA LEU A 203 5.49 -3.79 1.70
C LEU A 203 4.01 -3.44 1.99
N LEU A 204 3.12 -3.68 1.03
CA LEU A 204 1.69 -3.43 1.16
C LEU A 204 0.93 -4.60 1.76
N MET A 205 1.54 -5.80 1.81
CA MET A 205 0.89 -6.98 2.38
C MET A 205 0.54 -6.83 3.85
N LYS A 206 1.27 -6.00 4.61
CA LYS A 206 0.91 -5.65 6.01
C LYS A 206 -0.50 -5.11 6.16
N TYR A 207 -1.04 -4.45 5.12
CA TYR A 207 -2.40 -3.94 5.08
C TYR A 207 -3.41 -4.99 4.57
N ALA A 208 -2.93 -6.00 3.85
CA ALA A 208 -3.73 -7.11 3.33
C ALA A 208 -3.81 -8.30 4.30
N ASP A 209 -2.94 -8.39 5.31
CA ASP A 209 -2.94 -9.44 6.33
C ASP A 209 -4.32 -9.72 6.98
N PRO A 210 -5.17 -8.70 7.28
CA PRO A 210 -6.52 -8.96 7.80
C PRO A 210 -7.41 -9.78 6.87
N LEU A 211 -7.18 -9.74 5.55
CA LEU A 211 -7.94 -10.54 4.58
C LEU A 211 -7.68 -12.04 4.75
N PHE A 212 -6.52 -12.41 5.32
CA PHE A 212 -6.13 -13.81 5.53
C PHE A 212 -6.23 -14.23 7.00
N GLY A 213 -6.58 -13.32 7.92
CA GLY A 213 -6.54 -13.59 9.36
C GLY A 213 -7.45 -14.73 9.81
N ASP A 214 -8.64 -14.83 9.25
CA ASP A 214 -9.58 -15.93 9.48
C ASP A 214 -9.08 -17.27 8.90
N LEU A 215 -8.46 -17.23 7.70
CA LEU A 215 -7.83 -18.41 7.10
C LEU A 215 -6.66 -18.92 7.96
N TRP A 216 -5.80 -18.01 8.43
CA TRP A 216 -4.69 -18.36 9.33
C TRP A 216 -5.17 -18.89 10.68
N THR A 217 -6.27 -18.35 11.20
CA THR A 217 -6.91 -18.84 12.43
C THR A 217 -7.49 -20.23 12.22
N ALA A 218 -8.14 -20.46 11.06
CA ALA A 218 -8.65 -21.77 10.70
C ALA A 218 -7.53 -22.79 10.54
N LEU A 219 -6.36 -22.40 10.02
CA LEU A 219 -5.20 -23.27 9.80
C LEU A 219 -4.19 -23.28 10.97
N ASP A 220 -4.57 -22.80 12.16
CA ASP A 220 -3.64 -22.67 13.29
C ASP A 220 -3.08 -24.03 13.76
N ARG A 221 -3.90 -25.09 13.73
CA ARG A 221 -3.45 -26.44 14.11
C ARG A 221 -2.39 -26.95 13.14
N GLU A 222 -2.65 -26.82 11.85
CA GLU A 222 -1.79 -27.25 10.76
C GLU A 222 -0.48 -26.45 10.79
N ARG A 223 -0.55 -25.13 11.01
CA ARG A 223 0.62 -24.26 11.20
C ARG A 223 1.49 -24.73 12.37
N LYS A 224 0.88 -25.10 13.50
CA LYS A 224 1.60 -25.62 14.68
C LYS A 224 2.25 -26.98 14.42
N ALA A 225 1.60 -27.86 13.66
CA ALA A 225 2.18 -29.15 13.27
C ALA A 225 3.41 -28.96 12.36
N ILE A 226 3.27 -28.09 11.35
CA ILE A 226 4.34 -27.75 10.41
C ILE A 226 5.53 -27.09 11.13
N ALA A 227 5.29 -26.22 12.11
CA ALA A 227 6.35 -25.55 12.88
C ALA A 227 7.23 -26.51 13.72
N LYS A 228 6.78 -27.76 13.94
CA LYS A 228 7.58 -28.79 14.62
C LYS A 228 8.59 -29.47 13.70
N MET A 229 8.44 -29.33 12.38
CA MET A 229 9.36 -29.88 11.40
C MET A 229 10.73 -29.17 11.46
N ASN A 230 11.77 -29.86 11.00
CA ASN A 230 13.12 -29.31 10.92
C ASN A 230 13.32 -28.48 9.66
N ALA A 231 12.83 -28.96 8.52
CA ALA A 231 12.94 -28.27 7.24
C ALA A 231 11.65 -28.44 6.43
N ILE A 232 11.38 -27.43 5.60
CA ILE A 232 10.29 -27.44 4.63
C ILE A 232 10.88 -26.97 3.31
N GLU A 233 10.82 -27.84 2.30
CA GLU A 233 11.32 -27.55 0.97
C GLU A 233 10.14 -27.55 -0.01
N PHE A 234 10.02 -26.45 -0.75
CA PHE A 234 9.00 -26.30 -1.79
C PHE A 234 9.66 -26.48 -3.15
N HIS A 235 9.17 -27.47 -3.89
CA HIS A 235 9.52 -27.74 -5.27
C HIS A 235 8.30 -27.51 -6.15
N PRO A 236 8.48 -27.38 -7.48
CA PRO A 236 7.36 -27.31 -8.41
C PRO A 236 6.38 -28.46 -8.17
N GLN A 237 5.14 -28.12 -7.81
CA GLN A 237 4.04 -29.05 -7.55
C GLN A 237 4.23 -30.03 -6.37
N ALA A 238 5.26 -29.86 -5.52
CA ALA A 238 5.51 -30.74 -4.39
C ALA A 238 6.08 -30.01 -3.17
N VAL A 239 5.77 -30.53 -1.99
CA VAL A 239 6.35 -30.08 -0.72
C VAL A 239 6.96 -31.27 0.01
N VAL A 240 8.14 -31.05 0.58
CA VAL A 240 8.86 -32.04 1.39
C VAL A 240 9.01 -31.50 2.81
N PHE A 241 8.55 -32.27 3.78
CA PHE A 241 8.70 -31.99 5.21
C PHE A 241 9.75 -32.93 5.80
N THR A 242 10.79 -32.35 6.38
CA THR A 242 11.84 -33.10 7.08
C THR A 242 11.59 -33.02 8.58
N PRO A 243 11.35 -34.15 9.28
CA PRO A 243 11.16 -34.18 10.73
C PRO A 243 12.43 -33.80 11.48
N LYS A 244 12.30 -33.45 12.76
CA LYS A 244 13.47 -33.25 13.62
C LYS A 244 14.11 -34.61 13.95
N PRO A 245 15.46 -34.68 14.00
CA PRO A 245 16.15 -35.87 14.45
C PRO A 245 15.78 -36.24 15.89
#